data_AF-A0A1F9UJT9-F1
#
_entry.id   AF-A0A1F9UJT9-F1
#
_cell.length_a   1.000
_cell.length_b   1.000
_cell.length_c   1.000
_cell.angle_alpha   90.00
_cell.angle_beta   90.00
_cell.angle_gamma   90.00
#
_symmetry.space_group_name_H-M   'P 1'
#
loop_
_entity.id
_entity.type
_entity.pdbx_description
1 polymer ?
#
loop_
_entity_poly.entity_id
_entity_poly.type
_entity_poly.pdbx_seq_one_letter_code
_entity_poly.pdbx_strand_id
1 'polypeptide(L)'
;MINLILMLAFSLAIALFAVQNTATVQLQFLTWKAQSFPVAILVILSAAAGAALAFLLSLPIQHKRRKQLKQKERELSDLKDAISKH
;
A
#
# COMPACT_ATOMS: atom_id res chain seq x y z
N MET A 1 9.56 -10.74 -14.98
CA MET A 1 9.80 -9.73 -16.04
C MET A 1 8.63 -8.76 -16.21
N ILE A 2 7.37 -9.23 -16.28
CA ILE A 2 6.19 -8.35 -16.40
C ILE A 2 6.12 -7.24 -15.33
N ASN A 3 6.48 -7.55 -14.07
CA ASN A 3 6.48 -6.58 -12.98
C ASN A 3 7.48 -5.42 -13.22
N LEU A 4 8.63 -5.69 -13.84
CA LEU A 4 9.63 -4.65 -14.14
C LEU A 4 9.13 -3.71 -15.23
N ILE A 5 8.50 -4.26 -16.27
CA ILE A 5 7.91 -3.47 -17.35
C ILE A 5 6.80 -2.57 -16.80
N LEU A 6 5.93 -3.11 -15.93
CA LEU A 6 4.87 -2.33 -15.28
C LEU A 6 5.43 -1.22 -14.39
N MET A 7 6.45 -1.50 -13.59
CA MET A 7 7.12 -0.48 -12.75
C MET A 7 7.78 0.60 -13.60
N LEU A 8 8.43 0.23 -14.70
CA LEU A 8 9.06 1.19 -15.61
C LEU A 8 8.02 2.07 -16.30
N ALA A 9 6.95 1.48 -16.83
CA ALA A 9 5.85 2.22 -17.45
C ALA A 9 5.18 3.17 -16.46
N PHE A 10 4.96 2.72 -15.23
CA PHE A 10 4.41 3.55 -14.16
C PHE A 10 5.33 4.72 -13.79
N SER A 11 6.64 4.46 -13.66
CA SER A 11 7.64 5.51 -13.40
C SER A 11 7.67 6.55 -14.52
N LEU A 12 7.61 6.10 -15.79
CA LEU A 12 7.58 6.99 -16.95
C LEU A 12 6.31 7.86 -16.95
N ALA A 13 5.15 7.28 -16.59
CA ALA A 13 3.91 8.03 -16.46
C ALA A 13 4.01 9.13 -15.38
N ILE A 14 4.63 8.84 -14.24
CA ILE A 14 4.89 9.84 -13.18
C ILE A 14 5.81 10.96 -13.70
N ALA A 15 6.88 10.60 -14.40
CA ALA A 15 7.81 11.58 -14.97
C ALA A 15 7.11 12.49 -16.00
N LEU A 16 6.32 11.92 -16.91
CA LEU A 16 5.52 12.68 -17.87
C LEU A 16 4.51 13.59 -17.18
N PHE A 17 3.81 13.08 -16.16
CA PHE A 17 2.90 13.89 -15.36
C PHE A 17 3.62 15.09 -14.72
N ALA A 18 4.80 14.88 -14.13
CA ALA A 18 5.57 15.95 -13.50
C ALA A 18 6.06 17.01 -14.51
N VAL A 19 6.52 16.57 -15.69
CA VAL A 19 7.00 17.48 -16.75
C VAL A 19 5.85 18.25 -17.40
N GLN A 20 4.68 17.64 -17.57
CA GLN A 20 3.51 18.33 -18.13
C GLN A 20 2.82 19.25 -17.12
N ASN A 21 2.95 18.96 -15.82
CA ASN A 21 2.31 19.71 -14.73
C ASN A 21 3.35 20.40 -13.85
N THR A 22 4.19 21.23 -14.47
CA THR A 22 5.18 22.08 -13.76
C THR A 22 4.55 23.26 -13.03
N ALA A 23 3.24 23.47 -13.19
CA ALA A 23 2.49 24.47 -12.45
C ALA A 23 2.64 24.26 -10.94
N THR A 24 2.68 25.37 -10.22
CA THR A 24 2.65 25.37 -8.76
C THR A 24 1.26 25.79 -8.29
N VAL A 25 0.85 25.28 -7.14
CA VAL A 25 -0.43 25.58 -6.50
C VAL A 25 -0.20 26.19 -5.13
N GLN A 26 -1.14 27.01 -4.69
CA GLN A 26 -1.22 27.42 -3.29
C GLN A 26 -1.77 26.24 -2.49
N LEU A 27 -0.93 25.71 -1.61
CA LEU A 27 -1.28 24.59 -0.75
C LEU A 27 -1.69 25.12 0.62
N GLN A 28 -2.91 24.84 1.02
CA GLN A 28 -3.41 25.10 2.38
C GLN A 28 -3.80 23.76 3.01
N PHE A 29 -3.10 23.37 4.08
CA PHE A 29 -3.31 22.10 4.76
C PHE A 29 -3.39 22.31 6.28
N LEU A 30 -4.59 22.18 6.84
CA LEU A 30 -4.89 22.52 8.24
C LEU A 30 -4.38 23.93 8.58
N THR A 31 -3.31 24.04 9.36
CA THR A 31 -2.67 25.31 9.77
C THR A 31 -1.48 25.71 8.90
N TRP A 32 -1.02 24.82 8.01
CA TRP A 32 0.12 25.07 7.14
C TRP A 32 -0.29 25.64 5.79
N LYS A 33 0.50 26.56 5.26
CA LYS A 33 0.31 27.19 3.95
C LYS A 33 1.62 27.27 3.20
N ALA A 34 1.60 26.96 1.90
CA ALA A 34 2.71 27.15 0.98
C ALA A 34 2.21 27.80 -0.31
N GLN A 35 2.85 28.89 -0.72
CA GLN A 35 2.34 29.73 -1.81
C GLN A 35 2.66 29.19 -3.21
N SER A 36 3.76 28.45 -3.36
CA SER A 36 4.20 27.90 -4.65
C SER A 36 4.63 26.44 -4.48
N PHE A 37 3.66 25.55 -4.28
CA PHE A 37 3.93 24.12 -4.09
C PHE A 37 3.81 23.34 -5.41
N PRO A 38 4.80 22.54 -5.83
CA PRO A 38 4.71 21.77 -7.06
C PRO A 38 3.60 20.71 -7.00
N VAL A 39 2.71 20.70 -8.00
CA VAL A 39 1.58 19.75 -8.06
C VAL A 39 2.07 18.29 -8.05
N ALA A 40 3.14 18.01 -8.78
CA ALA A 40 3.73 16.67 -8.83
C ALA A 40 4.11 16.14 -7.44
N ILE A 41 4.74 16.98 -6.61
CA ILE A 41 5.12 16.60 -5.24
C ILE A 41 3.87 16.36 -4.39
N LEU A 42 2.83 17.19 -4.55
CA LEU A 42 1.59 17.05 -3.79
C LEU A 42 0.91 15.72 -4.06
N VAL A 43 0.83 15.32 -5.33
CA VAL A 43 0.25 14.05 -5.76
C VAL A 43 1.06 12.87 -5.21
N ILE A 44 2.40 12.91 -5.32
CA ILE A 44 3.28 11.85 -4.81
C ILE A 44 3.11 11.69 -3.29
N LEU A 45 3.13 12.79 -2.53
CA LEU A 45 2.95 12.77 -1.08
C LEU A 45 1.57 12.24 -0.69
N SER A 46 0.53 12.63 -1.42
CA SER A 46 -0.84 12.15 -1.17
C SER A 46 -0.97 10.65 -1.43
N ALA A 47 -0.40 10.16 -2.53
CA ALA A 47 -0.38 8.74 -2.85
C ALA A 47 0.41 7.93 -1.81
N ALA A 48 1.60 8.43 -1.41
CA ALA A 48 2.42 7.81 -0.39
C ALA A 48 1.70 7.76 0.98
N ALA A 49 1.03 8.85 1.38
CA ALA A 49 0.24 8.89 2.60
C ALA A 49 -0.93 7.89 2.55
N GLY A 50 -1.64 7.81 1.42
CA GLY A 50 -2.71 6.83 1.22
C GLY A 50 -2.20 5.38 1.31
N ALA A 51 -1.05 5.08 0.69
CA ALA A 51 -0.42 3.77 0.78
C ALA A 51 0.03 3.43 2.21
N ALA A 52 0.61 4.39 2.94
CA ALA A 52 1.00 4.23 4.33
C ALA A 52 -0.21 3.95 5.23
N LEU A 53 -1.31 4.70 5.05
CA LEU A 53 -2.57 4.46 5.75
C LEU A 53 -3.14 3.07 5.44
N ALA A 54 -3.20 2.68 4.17
CA ALA A 54 -3.66 1.35 3.77
C ALA A 54 -2.81 0.24 4.39
N PHE A 55 -1.49 0.41 4.43
CA PHE A 55 -0.57 -0.51 5.09
C PHE A 55 -0.87 -0.62 6.59
N LEU A 56 -1.00 0.51 7.29
CA LEU A 56 -1.31 0.54 8.72
C LEU A 56 -2.64 -0.15 9.04
N LEU A 57 -3.68 0.12 8.24
CA LEU A 57 -4.99 -0.53 8.39
C LEU A 57 -4.94 -2.03 8.08
N SER A 58 -3.98 -2.50 7.28
CA SER A 58 -3.80 -3.91 6.98
C SER A 58 -3.21 -4.72 8.15
N LEU A 59 -2.42 -4.10 9.04
CA LEU A 59 -1.75 -4.78 10.16
C LEU A 59 -2.69 -5.62 11.05
N PRO A 60 -3.82 -5.10 11.57
CA PRO A 60 -4.73 -5.89 12.39
C PRO A 60 -5.37 -7.05 11.61
N ILE A 61 -5.66 -6.84 10.32
CA ILE A 61 -6.24 -7.87 9.45
C ILE A 61 -5.22 -9.00 9.26
N GLN A 62 -3.96 -8.67 9.01
CA GLN A 62 -2.89 -9.66 8.88
C GLN A 62 -2.69 -10.46 10.17
N HIS A 63 -2.77 -9.81 11.34
CA HIS A 63 -2.67 -10.50 12.63
C HIS A 63 -3.82 -11.49 12.84
N LYS A 64 -5.07 -11.09 12.56
CA LYS A 64 -6.24 -12.00 12.62
C LYS A 64 -6.08 -13.18 11.68
N ARG A 65 -5.66 -12.94 10.42
CA ARG A 65 -5.43 -13.99 9.43
C ARG A 65 -4.36 -14.98 9.88
N ARG A 66 -3.24 -14.52 10.44
CA ARG A 66 -2.19 -15.38 11.01
C ARG A 66 -2.71 -16.26 12.15
N LYS A 67 -3.53 -15.69 13.05
CA LYS A 67 -4.14 -16.46 14.14
C LYS A 67 -5.08 -17.54 13.61
N GLN A 68 -5.93 -17.21 12.64
CA GLN A 68 -6.83 -18.16 11.98
C GLN A 68 -6.06 -19.26 11.25
N LEU A 69 -4.94 -18.93 10.60
CA LEU A 69 -4.07 -19.92 9.95
C LEU A 69 -3.56 -20.95 10.96
N LYS A 70 -2.98 -20.48 12.09
CA LYS A 70 -2.48 -21.37 13.15
C LYS A 70 -3.58 -22.24 13.75
N GLN A 71 -4.79 -21.71 13.89
CA GLN A 71 -5.92 -22.49 14.39
C GLN A 71 -6.31 -23.59 13.40
N LYS A 72 -6.44 -23.25 12.11
CA LYS A 72 -6.75 -24.23 11.06
C LYS A 72 -5.67 -25.31 10.92
N GLU A 73 -4.40 -24.95 11.08
CA GLU A 73 -3.29 -25.92 11.07
C GLU A 73 -3.37 -26.91 12.24
N ARG A 74 -3.75 -26.44 13.44
CA ARG A 74 -3.97 -27.31 14.60
C ARG A 74 -5.14 -28.26 14.38
N GLU A 75 -6.29 -27.74 13.94
CA GLU A 75 -7.48 -28.56 13.62
C GLU A 75 -7.15 -29.64 12.56
N LEU A 76 -6.35 -29.30 11.55
CA LEU A 76 -5.87 -30.28 10.55
C LEU A 76 -4.94 -31.34 11.14
N SER A 77 -4.07 -30.98 12.09
CA SER A 77 -3.19 -31.94 12.77
C SER A 77 -4.00 -32.91 13.62
N ASP A 78 -4.92 -32.38 14.43
CA ASP A 78 -5.76 -33.18 15.33
C ASP A 78 -6.63 -34.17 14.54
N LEU A 79 -7.19 -33.72 13.41
CA LEU A 79 -7.99 -34.58 12.53
C LEU A 79 -7.16 -35.69 11.86
N LYS A 80 -5.92 -35.39 11.45
CA LYS A 80 -5.00 -36.39 10.91
C LYS A 80 -4.62 -37.44 11.94
N ASP A 81 -4.34 -37.02 13.17
CA ASP A 81 -3.99 -37.93 14.26
C ASP A 81 -5.17 -38.84 14.65
N ALA A 82 -6.41 -38.31 14.58
CA ALA A 82 -7.62 -39.10 14.80
C ALA A 82 -7.84 -40.17 13.73
N ILE A 83 -7.62 -39.84 12.45
CA ILE A 83 -7.73 -40.80 11.34
C ILE A 83 -6.61 -41.87 11.41
N SER A 84 -5.39 -41.50 11.83
CA SER A 84 -4.26 -42.44 11.95
C SER A 84 -4.40 -43.46 13.08
N LYS A 85 -5.29 -43.24 14.05
CA LYS A 85 -5.49 -44.12 15.22
C LYS A 85 -6.63 -45.14 15.04
N HIS A 86 -7.33 -45.13 13.91
CA HIS A 86 -8.32 -46.14 13.52
C HIS A 86 -7.85 -46.88 12.26
#